data_AF-A0A961IZB2-F1
#
_entry.id   AF-A0A961IZB2-F1
#
_cell.length_a   1.000
_cell.length_b   1.000
_cell.length_c   1.000
_cell.angle_alpha   90.00
_cell.angle_beta   90.00
_cell.angle_gamma   90.00
#
_symmetry.space_group_name_H-M   'P 1'
#
loop_
_entity.id
_entity.type
_entity.pdbx_description
1 polymer ?
#
loop_
_entity_poly.entity_id
_entity_poly.type
_entity_poly.pdbx_seq_one_letter_code
_entity_poly.pdbx_strand_id
1 'polypeptide(L)'
;VGAIQRALLVLENQGGEHLFGEPALELADLMATTEDGQGRISILAADKLMASPRLYATFLLWLLSELFEELPEVGDPDKPKLVFFFDEAHLLFDDAPKALVDKVEQVARLIRSKGVGVYFITQNPADVPEDILGQLGNRVQHALRAFTARDRKALKQA
;
A
#
# COMPACT_ATOMS: atom_id res chain seq x y z
N VAL A 1 14.28 9.98 -22.48
CA VAL A 1 13.04 9.75 -23.26
C VAL A 1 12.81 8.26 -23.55
N GLY A 2 13.73 7.53 -24.22
CA GLY A 2 13.53 6.12 -24.56
C GLY A 2 13.45 5.10 -23.40
N ALA A 3 14.00 5.42 -22.22
CA ALA A 3 13.85 4.57 -21.03
C ALA A 3 12.44 4.65 -20.42
N ILE A 4 11.84 5.84 -20.44
CA ILE A 4 10.47 6.10 -19.97
C ILE A 4 9.47 5.41 -20.93
N GLN A 5 9.69 5.54 -22.25
CA GLN A 5 8.86 4.85 -23.25
C GLN A 5 8.90 3.32 -23.15
N ARG A 6 10.07 2.73 -22.82
CA ARG A 6 10.18 1.28 -22.57
C ARG A 6 9.50 0.86 -21.28
N ALA A 7 9.58 1.67 -20.22
CA ALA A 7 8.86 1.41 -18.98
C ALA A 7 7.34 1.48 -19.20
N LEU A 8 6.85 2.46 -19.98
CA LEU A 8 5.46 2.56 -20.41
C LEU A 8 5.01 1.36 -21.24
N LEU A 9 5.80 0.90 -22.22
CA LEU A 9 5.50 -0.31 -23.02
C LEU A 9 5.42 -1.58 -22.16
N VAL A 10 6.23 -1.69 -21.10
CA VAL A 10 6.17 -2.83 -20.17
C VAL A 10 4.89 -2.75 -19.32
N LEU A 11 4.50 -1.55 -18.88
CA LEU A 11 3.24 -1.29 -18.18
C LEU A 11 2.02 -1.58 -19.06
N GLU A 12 2.03 -1.14 -20.33
CA GLU A 12 0.99 -1.42 -21.32
C GLU A 12 0.84 -2.93 -21.57
N ASN A 13 1.95 -3.65 -21.78
CA ASN A 13 1.94 -5.11 -21.95
C ASN A 13 1.47 -5.88 -20.71
N GLN A 14 1.51 -5.26 -19.52
CA GLN A 14 0.99 -5.81 -18.27
C GLN A 14 -0.47 -5.39 -17.99
N GLY A 15 -1.13 -4.69 -18.93
CA GLY A 15 -2.53 -4.28 -18.80
C GLY A 15 -2.74 -2.88 -18.22
N GLY A 16 -1.71 -2.04 -18.18
CA GLY A 16 -1.78 -0.67 -17.67
C GLY A 16 -2.86 0.21 -18.31
N GLU A 17 -3.20 -0.01 -19.59
CA GLU A 17 -4.30 0.71 -20.26
C GLU A 17 -5.67 0.52 -19.59
N HIS A 18 -5.92 -0.64 -18.98
CA HIS A 18 -7.19 -0.89 -18.27
C HIS A 18 -7.17 -0.33 -16.84
N LEU A 19 -5.98 -0.04 -16.31
CA LEU A 19 -5.79 0.51 -14.98
C LEU A 19 -5.85 2.04 -14.96
N PHE A 20 -5.39 2.67 -16.04
CA PHE A 20 -5.44 4.12 -16.28
C PHE A 20 -6.51 4.52 -17.31
N GLY A 21 -7.41 3.59 -17.65
CA GLY A 21 -8.51 3.80 -18.59
C GLY A 21 -9.68 4.59 -17.97
N GLU A 22 -10.61 5.02 -18.80
CA GLU A 22 -11.82 5.73 -18.35
C GLU A 22 -12.96 4.74 -18.00
N PRO A 23 -13.74 4.99 -16.94
CA PRO A 23 -13.64 6.13 -16.02
C PRO A 23 -12.45 5.98 -15.07
N ALA A 24 -11.71 7.07 -14.90
CA ALA A 24 -10.60 7.12 -13.96
C ALA A 24 -11.11 6.95 -12.51
N LEU A 25 -10.26 6.40 -11.65
CA LEU A 25 -10.55 6.29 -10.23
C LEU A 25 -10.68 7.68 -9.60
N GLU A 26 -11.87 8.03 -9.11
CA GLU A 26 -12.06 9.25 -8.31
C GLU A 26 -11.77 8.95 -6.83
N LEU A 27 -10.80 9.63 -6.24
CA LEU A 27 -10.43 9.41 -4.84
C LEU A 27 -11.58 9.72 -3.85
N ALA A 28 -12.49 10.62 -4.24
CA ALA A 28 -13.70 10.94 -3.49
C ALA A 28 -14.60 9.71 -3.28
N ASP A 29 -14.66 8.80 -4.26
CA ASP A 29 -15.47 7.58 -4.16
C ASP A 29 -14.94 6.64 -3.08
N LEU A 30 -13.62 6.64 -2.84
CA LEU A 30 -13.00 5.85 -1.78
C LEU A 30 -13.31 6.37 -0.38
N MET A 31 -13.67 7.65 -0.26
CA MET A 31 -13.96 8.32 1.02
C MET A 31 -15.46 8.53 1.26
N ALA A 32 -16.30 8.02 0.37
CA ALA A 32 -17.74 8.15 0.51
C ALA A 32 -18.27 7.47 1.78
N THR A 33 -19.20 8.13 2.46
CA THR A 33 -19.94 7.56 3.58
C THR A 33 -21.29 7.00 3.14
N THR A 34 -21.87 6.15 3.97
CA THR A 34 -23.28 5.76 3.87
C THR A 34 -24.18 6.90 4.34
N GLU A 35 -25.48 6.80 4.10
CA GLU A 35 -26.47 7.78 4.56
C GLU A 35 -26.46 7.92 6.10
N ASP A 36 -26.15 6.84 6.80
CA ASP A 36 -26.04 6.79 8.26
C ASP A 36 -24.68 7.33 8.79
N GLY A 37 -23.82 7.84 7.91
CA GLY A 37 -22.52 8.44 8.27
C GLY A 37 -21.40 7.41 8.54
N GLN A 38 -21.62 6.12 8.25
CA GLN A 38 -20.57 5.10 8.35
C GLN A 38 -19.66 5.12 7.12
N GLY A 39 -18.36 4.90 7.30
CA GLY A 39 -17.41 4.75 6.19
C GLY A 39 -17.72 3.50 5.35
N ARG A 40 -17.50 3.58 4.04
CA ARG A 40 -17.63 2.43 3.13
C ARG A 40 -16.39 1.55 3.16
N ILE A 41 -16.60 0.25 2.99
CA ILE A 41 -15.52 -0.72 2.78
C ILE A 41 -15.41 -0.99 1.28
N SER A 42 -14.33 -0.50 0.69
CA SER A 42 -14.01 -0.71 -0.72
C SER A 42 -13.02 -1.86 -0.85
N ILE A 43 -13.29 -2.81 -1.75
CA ILE A 43 -12.39 -3.92 -2.06
C ILE A 43 -11.80 -3.66 -3.45
N LEU A 44 -10.49 -3.45 -3.49
CA LEU A 44 -9.74 -3.39 -4.73
C LEU A 44 -9.42 -4.82 -5.18
N ALA A 45 -10.22 -5.35 -6.10
CA ALA A 45 -10.01 -6.68 -6.67
C ALA A 45 -8.75 -6.69 -7.55
N ALA A 46 -7.61 -7.02 -6.96
CA ALA A 46 -6.30 -6.99 -7.58
C ALA A 46 -5.79 -8.39 -7.99
N ASP A 47 -6.66 -9.40 -8.10
CA ASP A 47 -6.27 -10.80 -8.33
C ASP A 47 -5.35 -10.97 -9.56
N LYS A 48 -5.62 -10.21 -10.63
CA LYS A 48 -4.79 -10.20 -11.86
C LYS A 48 -3.51 -9.38 -11.71
N LEU A 49 -3.55 -8.30 -10.91
CA LEU A 49 -2.42 -7.44 -10.61
C LEU A 49 -1.40 -8.14 -9.71
N MET A 50 -1.83 -9.07 -8.84
CA MET A 50 -0.94 -9.89 -8.03
C MET A 50 -0.02 -10.78 -8.88
N ALA A 51 -0.44 -11.15 -10.11
CA ALA A 51 0.43 -11.85 -11.06
C ALA A 51 1.55 -10.94 -11.62
N SER A 52 1.46 -9.63 -11.41
CA SER A 52 2.46 -8.63 -11.80
C SER A 52 2.79 -7.71 -10.61
N PRO A 53 3.61 -8.16 -9.63
CA PRO A 53 3.90 -7.41 -8.40
C PRO A 53 4.40 -5.99 -8.65
N ARG A 54 5.19 -5.78 -9.72
CA ARG A 54 5.67 -4.44 -10.10
C ARG A 54 4.55 -3.51 -10.51
N LEU A 55 3.54 -3.99 -11.23
CA LEU A 55 2.40 -3.19 -11.65
C LEU A 55 1.55 -2.83 -10.43
N TYR A 56 1.32 -3.80 -9.54
CA TYR A 56 0.63 -3.58 -8.27
C TYR A 56 1.34 -2.52 -7.41
N ALA A 57 2.65 -2.65 -7.18
CA ALA A 57 3.41 -1.68 -6.42
C ALA A 57 3.41 -0.28 -7.06
N THR A 58 3.50 -0.21 -8.39
CA THR A 58 3.43 1.07 -9.14
C THR A 58 2.07 1.74 -8.97
N PHE A 59 0.99 0.98 -9.11
CA PHE A 59 -0.38 1.47 -8.91
C PHE A 59 -0.61 1.97 -7.49
N LEU A 60 -0.20 1.20 -6.49
CA LEU A 60 -0.34 1.60 -5.10
C LEU A 60 0.46 2.85 -4.78
N LEU A 61 1.69 2.94 -5.29
CA LEU A 61 2.51 4.14 -5.10
C LEU A 61 1.88 5.37 -5.77
N TRP A 62 1.33 5.21 -6.98
CA TRP A 62 0.57 6.26 -7.65
C TRP A 62 -0.62 6.70 -6.79
N LEU A 63 -1.47 5.76 -6.37
CA LEU A 63 -2.66 6.03 -5.55
C LEU A 63 -2.33 6.79 -4.26
N LEU A 64 -1.30 6.35 -3.54
CA LEU A 64 -0.89 7.01 -2.30
C LEU A 64 -0.29 8.41 -2.55
N SER A 65 0.34 8.62 -3.70
CA SER A 65 0.89 9.92 -4.09
C SER A 65 -0.24 10.88 -4.49
N GLU A 66 -1.23 10.43 -5.27
CA GLU A 66 -2.43 11.22 -5.58
C GLU A 66 -3.19 11.63 -4.31
N LEU A 67 -3.37 10.70 -3.36
CA LEU A 67 -3.98 11.03 -2.06
C LEU A 67 -3.19 12.07 -1.28
N PHE A 68 -1.86 12.03 -1.33
CA PHE A 68 -1.03 13.03 -0.69
C PHE A 68 -1.20 14.42 -1.33
N GLU A 69 -1.32 14.47 -2.66
CA GLU A 69 -1.47 15.71 -3.42
C GLU A 69 -2.87 16.32 -3.28
N GLU A 70 -3.93 15.50 -3.34
CA GLU A 70 -5.31 15.98 -3.31
C GLU A 70 -5.83 16.28 -1.90
N LEU A 71 -5.42 15.50 -0.87
CA LEU A 71 -5.98 15.66 0.46
C LEU A 71 -5.39 16.89 1.18
N PRO A 72 -6.21 17.66 1.92
CA PRO A 72 -5.70 18.71 2.79
C PRO A 72 -5.04 18.11 4.04
N GLU A 73 -4.08 18.82 4.61
CA GLU A 73 -3.53 18.47 5.93
C GLU A 73 -4.62 18.65 7.01
N VAL A 74 -4.74 17.67 7.91
CA VAL A 74 -5.83 17.64 8.91
C VAL A 74 -5.37 17.48 10.35
N GLY A 75 -4.06 17.49 10.60
CA GLY A 75 -3.52 17.37 11.95
C GLY A 75 -3.84 16.00 12.55
N ASP A 76 -4.45 15.99 13.74
CA ASP A 76 -4.74 14.78 14.51
C ASP A 76 -6.27 14.62 14.71
N PRO A 77 -7.00 14.11 13.70
CA PRO A 77 -8.45 13.93 13.80
C PRO A 77 -8.81 12.71 14.65
N ASP A 78 -9.96 12.75 15.34
CA ASP A 78 -10.47 11.64 16.16
C ASP A 78 -10.66 10.32 15.36
N LYS A 79 -10.89 10.44 14.04
CA LYS A 79 -11.05 9.32 13.12
C LYS A 79 -10.26 9.58 11.83
N PRO A 80 -9.65 8.55 11.24
CA PRO A 80 -9.01 8.70 9.93
C PRO A 80 -10.06 9.01 8.86
N LYS A 81 -9.66 9.77 7.84
CA LYS A 81 -10.46 10.02 6.64
C LYS A 81 -10.56 8.78 5.75
N LEU A 82 -9.48 8.01 5.70
CA LEU A 82 -9.35 6.83 4.88
C LEU A 82 -8.36 5.86 5.54
N VAL A 83 -8.56 4.56 5.36
CA VAL A 83 -7.63 3.54 5.84
C VAL A 83 -7.36 2.55 4.71
N PHE A 84 -6.08 2.38 4.35
CA PHE A 84 -5.62 1.34 3.43
C PHE A 84 -5.12 0.13 4.18
N PHE A 85 -5.59 -1.03 3.73
CA PHE A 85 -5.09 -2.34 4.14
C PHE A 85 -4.35 -2.96 2.96
N PHE A 86 -3.02 -3.05 3.08
CA PHE A 86 -2.17 -3.76 2.13
C PHE A 86 -2.11 -5.21 2.55
N ASP A 87 -3.01 -6.02 2.00
CA ASP A 87 -2.89 -7.46 2.09
C ASP A 87 -1.71 -7.95 1.24
N GLU A 88 -1.05 -9.00 1.72
CA GLU A 88 0.18 -9.52 1.15
C GLU A 88 1.25 -8.44 0.91
N ALA A 89 1.56 -7.69 1.98
CA ALA A 89 2.51 -6.57 1.94
C ALA A 89 3.90 -6.95 1.36
N HIS A 90 4.28 -8.23 1.40
CA HIS A 90 5.50 -8.74 0.77
C HIS A 90 5.59 -8.38 -0.72
N LEU A 91 4.46 -8.31 -1.43
CA LEU A 91 4.42 -7.94 -2.86
C LEU A 91 4.92 -6.52 -3.15
N LEU A 92 4.91 -5.63 -2.16
CA LEU A 92 5.45 -4.27 -2.29
C LEU A 92 6.98 -4.23 -2.15
N PHE A 93 7.58 -5.25 -1.52
CA PHE A 93 8.96 -5.21 -1.06
C PHE A 93 9.85 -6.32 -1.65
N ASP A 94 9.26 -7.44 -2.06
CA ASP A 94 9.98 -8.57 -2.66
C ASP A 94 10.66 -8.17 -3.98
N ASP A 95 11.99 -8.32 -4.02
CA ASP A 95 12.85 -7.90 -5.13
C ASP A 95 12.64 -6.44 -5.57
N ALA A 96 12.08 -5.61 -4.70
CA ALA A 96 11.82 -4.20 -4.97
C ALA A 96 13.16 -3.44 -4.98
N PRO A 97 13.42 -2.57 -5.99
CA PRO A 97 14.56 -1.69 -5.96
C PRO A 97 14.52 -0.81 -4.71
N LYS A 98 15.68 -0.53 -4.10
CA LYS A 98 15.77 0.32 -2.90
C LYS A 98 15.01 1.65 -3.06
N ALA A 99 15.11 2.28 -4.22
CA ALA A 99 14.40 3.53 -4.51
C ALA A 99 12.86 3.41 -4.41
N LEU A 100 12.29 2.24 -4.73
CA LEU A 100 10.86 1.99 -4.58
C LEU A 100 10.49 1.85 -3.10
N VAL A 101 11.28 1.10 -2.33
CA VAL A 101 11.09 0.93 -0.88
C VAL A 101 11.15 2.27 -0.15
N ASP A 102 12.20 3.07 -0.41
CA ASP A 102 12.39 4.40 0.18
C ASP A 102 11.19 5.32 -0.16
N LYS A 103 10.64 5.20 -1.37
CA LYS A 103 9.50 6.00 -1.81
C LYS A 103 8.20 5.57 -1.13
N VAL A 104 7.95 4.27 -0.98
CA VAL A 104 6.80 3.76 -0.22
C VAL A 104 6.86 4.22 1.23
N GLU A 105 8.04 4.15 1.86
CA GLU A 105 8.26 4.66 3.23
C GLU A 105 7.92 6.14 3.33
N GLN A 106 8.47 6.94 2.42
CA GLN A 106 8.24 8.38 2.39
C GLN A 106 6.76 8.72 2.25
N VAL A 107 6.07 8.07 1.30
CA VAL A 107 4.66 8.36 1.03
C VAL A 107 3.77 7.89 2.18
N ALA A 108 4.01 6.70 2.74
CA ALA A 108 3.29 6.20 3.90
C ALA A 108 3.40 7.13 5.12
N ARG A 109 4.58 7.74 5.32
CA ARG A 109 4.80 8.76 6.35
C ARG A 109 4.04 10.05 6.06
N LEU A 110 4.05 10.51 4.81
CA LEU A 110 3.45 11.79 4.42
C LEU A 110 1.92 11.78 4.47
N ILE A 111 1.27 10.72 3.98
CA ILE A 111 -0.20 10.64 3.97
C ILE A 111 -0.81 10.56 5.38
N ARG A 112 -0.02 10.21 6.40
CA ARG A 112 -0.47 10.22 7.80
C ARG A 112 -0.95 11.61 8.23
N SER A 113 -0.27 12.69 7.83
CA SER A 113 -0.69 14.07 8.15
C SER A 113 -1.98 14.49 7.44
N LYS A 114 -2.39 13.74 6.41
CA LYS A 114 -3.64 13.89 5.67
C LYS A 114 -4.79 13.09 6.29
N GLY A 115 -4.56 12.41 7.42
CA GLY A 115 -5.55 11.59 8.09
C GLY A 115 -5.78 10.23 7.39
N VAL A 116 -4.81 9.76 6.61
CA VAL A 116 -4.85 8.43 5.96
C VAL A 116 -4.06 7.43 6.81
N GLY A 117 -4.72 6.36 7.23
CA GLY A 117 -4.08 5.23 7.91
C GLY A 117 -3.60 4.18 6.92
N VAL A 118 -2.45 3.56 7.19
CA VAL A 118 -1.92 2.43 6.41
C VAL A 118 -1.66 1.24 7.32
N TYR A 119 -2.13 0.08 6.91
CA TYR A 119 -1.89 -1.20 7.57
C TYR A 119 -1.23 -2.15 6.59
N PHE A 120 -0.04 -2.63 6.93
CA PHE A 120 0.61 -3.72 6.21
C PHE A 120 0.23 -5.05 6.85
N ILE A 121 -0.39 -5.93 6.07
CA ILE A 121 -0.80 -7.26 6.49
C ILE A 121 0.14 -8.26 5.82
N THR A 122 0.81 -9.08 6.63
CA THR A 122 1.70 -10.13 6.15
C THR A 122 1.64 -11.34 7.08
N GLN A 123 1.89 -12.52 6.52
CA GLN A 123 2.04 -13.76 7.28
C GLN A 123 3.38 -13.83 8.00
N ASN A 124 4.42 -13.20 7.44
CA ASN A 124 5.76 -13.18 7.98
C ASN A 124 6.28 -11.74 8.13
N PRO A 125 6.56 -11.27 9.36
CA PRO A 125 7.07 -9.92 9.59
C PRO A 125 8.36 -9.60 8.83
N ALA A 126 9.18 -10.62 8.51
CA ALA A 126 10.44 -10.41 7.79
C ALA A 126 10.24 -9.99 6.32
N ASP A 127 9.01 -10.01 5.81
CA ASP A 127 8.70 -9.59 4.46
C ASP A 127 8.47 -8.06 4.36
N VAL A 128 8.43 -7.37 5.49
CA VAL A 128 8.35 -5.90 5.56
C VAL A 128 9.71 -5.36 6.01
N PRO A 129 10.29 -4.37 5.30
CA PRO A 129 11.57 -3.78 5.67
C PRO A 129 11.61 -3.25 7.10
N GLU A 130 12.73 -3.42 7.81
CA GLU A 130 12.89 -2.96 9.20
C GLU A 130 12.64 -1.45 9.35
N ASP A 131 13.05 -0.65 8.36
CA ASP A 131 12.80 0.80 8.35
C ASP A 131 11.29 1.12 8.29
N ILE A 132 10.50 0.35 7.54
CA ILE A 132 9.04 0.49 7.50
C ILE A 132 8.44 0.04 8.84
N LEU A 133 8.83 -1.15 9.33
CA LEU A 133 8.34 -1.72 10.59
C LEU A 133 8.59 -0.78 11.77
N GLY A 134 9.77 -0.15 11.83
CA GLY A 134 10.14 0.80 12.89
C GLY A 134 9.30 2.08 12.89
N GLN A 135 8.62 2.41 11.79
CA GLN A 135 7.73 3.57 11.69
C GLN A 135 6.27 3.25 12.02
N LEU A 136 5.90 1.96 12.13
CA LEU A 136 4.53 1.56 12.43
C LEU A 136 4.22 1.78 13.91
N GLY A 137 3.30 2.70 14.19
CA GLY A 137 2.91 3.04 15.56
C GLY A 137 2.04 1.99 16.26
N ASN A 138 1.40 1.10 15.49
CA ASN A 138 0.55 0.03 16.00
C ASN A 138 0.94 -1.31 15.40
N ARG A 139 0.91 -2.37 16.20
CA ARG A 139 1.19 -3.74 15.78
C ARG A 139 0.15 -4.71 16.34
N VAL A 140 -0.44 -5.49 15.45
CA VAL A 140 -1.37 -6.58 15.81
C VAL A 140 -0.75 -7.88 15.36
N GLN A 141 -0.45 -8.76 16.32
CA GLN A 141 0.18 -10.04 16.04
C GLN A 141 -0.74 -11.17 16.46
N HIS A 142 -1.29 -11.87 15.47
CA HIS A 142 -2.03 -13.11 15.70
C HIS A 142 -1.05 -14.22 16.07
N ALA A 143 -1.52 -15.29 16.72
CA ALA A 143 -0.68 -16.36 17.24
C ALA A 143 0.18 -17.00 16.12
N LEU A 144 1.44 -16.60 16.03
CA LEU A 144 2.42 -17.19 15.11
C LEU A 144 2.81 -18.57 15.64
N ARG A 145 2.43 -19.62 14.89
CA ARG A 145 2.89 -20.98 15.19
C ARG A 145 4.28 -21.15 14.58
N ALA A 146 5.32 -21.05 15.41
CA ALA A 146 6.67 -21.34 14.96
C ALA A 146 6.91 -22.85 14.84
N PHE A 147 7.07 -23.33 13.61
CA PHE A 147 7.42 -24.73 13.34
C PHE A 147 8.91 -24.87 13.00
N THR A 148 9.57 -23.79 12.57
CA THR A 148 10.99 -23.78 12.19
C THR A 148 11.86 -22.89 13.10
N ALA A 149 13.19 -23.06 13.03
CA ALA A 149 14.13 -22.17 13.73
C ALA A 149 14.12 -20.74 13.16
N ARG A 150 13.80 -20.59 11.86
CA ARG A 150 13.63 -19.29 11.19
C ARG A 150 12.40 -18.57 11.75
N ASP A 151 11.27 -19.26 11.88
CA ASP A 151 10.04 -18.68 12.44
C ASP A 151 10.25 -18.17 13.86
N ARG A 152 10.99 -18.93 14.69
CA ARG A 152 11.34 -18.53 16.07
C ARG A 152 12.23 -17.29 16.13
N LYS A 153 13.10 -17.10 15.14
CA LYS A 153 13.95 -15.91 15.06
C LYS A 153 13.16 -14.70 14.56
N ALA A 154 12.35 -14.89 13.52
CA ALA A 154 11.43 -13.86 13.02
C ALA A 154 10.48 -13.38 14.12
N LEU A 155 9.94 -14.30 14.94
CA LEU A 155 9.11 -13.99 16.12
C LEU A 155 9.80 -13.15 17.20
N LYS A 156 11.14 -13.20 17.29
CA LYS A 156 11.91 -12.40 18.25
C LYS A 156 12.30 -11.04 17.71
N GLN A 157 12.35 -10.90 16.39
CA GLN A 157 12.54 -9.64 15.67
C GLN A 157 11.19 -8.95 15.39
N ALA A 158 10.10 -9.66 15.67
CA ALA A 158 8.72 -9.24 15.52
C ALA A 158 8.24 -8.12 16.51
#